data_AF-A0A819I793-F1
#
_entry.id   AF-A0A819I793-F1
#
_cell.length_a   1.000
_cell.length_b   1.000
_cell.length_c   1.000
_cell.angle_alpha   90.00
_cell.angle_beta   90.00
_cell.angle_gamma   90.00
#
_symmetry.space_group_name_H-M   'P 1'
#
loop_
_entity.id
_entity.type
_entity.pdbx_description
1 polymer ?
#
loop_
_entity_poly.entity_id
_entity_poly.type
_entity_poly.pdbx_seq_one_letter_code
_entity_poly.pdbx_strand_id
1 'polypeptide(L)'
;MAYSENSGKHESVFNLFQQLLEKKLQESQRNTPEQFSKQMYALASINGDVEGQLKSALEKETHHHKGERIVLIPYCLENSHWSGILIEFQANEEIQRVEYIDSMTGFDVIPEKVKKEFADVFPNVVICIKDLQKESNVESSAKLTFNNLVTAAKYAQLYRDNDLVTNQLQEEINNNDNTSICSAEHEQLHSMEKTENNMMTTNSILEDNKQLKVQQLQQKLTAGLGKSRTLNTDE
;
A
#
# COMPACT_ATOMS: atom_id res chain seq x y z
N MET A 1 -31.43 -19.20 17.02
CA MET A 1 -30.42 -18.18 17.38
C MET A 1 -29.05 -18.79 17.14
N ALA A 2 -28.41 -18.46 16.03
CA ALA A 2 -27.04 -18.87 15.71
C ALA A 2 -26.42 -17.81 14.77
N TYR A 3 -26.02 -16.67 15.33
CA TYR A 3 -25.28 -15.60 14.64
C TYR A 3 -24.35 -14.92 15.66
N SER A 4 -23.36 -15.64 16.22
CA SER A 4 -22.35 -14.99 17.07
C SER A 4 -20.93 -15.55 17.00
N GLU A 5 -20.63 -16.51 16.11
CA GLU A 5 -19.26 -17.06 16.00
C GLU A 5 -18.48 -16.55 14.77
N ASN A 6 -19.12 -15.86 13.82
CA ASN A 6 -18.46 -15.37 12.59
C ASN A 6 -17.99 -13.91 12.62
N SER A 7 -18.44 -13.09 13.59
CA SER A 7 -18.05 -11.67 13.66
C SER A 7 -16.58 -11.49 14.07
N GLY A 8 -16.09 -12.31 15.01
CA GLY A 8 -14.72 -12.19 15.53
C GLY A 8 -13.61 -12.58 14.54
N LYS A 9 -13.89 -13.48 13.59
CA LYS A 9 -12.93 -13.88 12.54
C LYS A 9 -12.84 -12.85 11.41
N HIS A 10 -13.96 -12.21 11.06
CA HIS A 10 -13.96 -11.13 10.08
C HIS A 10 -13.19 -9.92 10.63
N GLU A 11 -13.44 -9.50 11.87
CA GLU A 11 -12.74 -8.36 12.47
C GLU A 11 -11.21 -8.57 12.54
N SER A 12 -10.74 -9.81 12.71
CA SER A 12 -9.29 -10.09 12.73
C SER A 12 -8.61 -9.91 11.37
N VAL A 13 -9.29 -10.23 10.26
CA VAL A 13 -8.72 -10.11 8.91
C VAL A 13 -8.62 -8.65 8.47
N PHE A 14 -9.66 -7.86 8.76
CA PHE A 14 -9.72 -6.44 8.39
C PHE A 14 -8.65 -5.62 9.14
N ASN A 15 -8.41 -5.95 10.41
CA ASN A 15 -7.33 -5.39 11.21
C ASN A 15 -5.94 -5.87 10.77
N LEU A 16 -5.81 -7.13 10.35
CA LEU A 16 -4.53 -7.67 9.86
C LEU A 16 -4.07 -6.96 8.59
N PHE A 17 -4.97 -6.67 7.64
CA PHE A 17 -4.63 -5.95 6.42
C PHE A 17 -4.05 -4.56 6.74
N GLN A 18 -4.71 -3.80 7.61
CA GLN A 18 -4.21 -2.50 8.08
C GLN A 18 -2.81 -2.63 8.69
N GLN A 19 -2.61 -3.54 9.64
CA GLN A 19 -1.33 -3.73 10.32
C GLN A 19 -0.20 -4.09 9.36
N LEU A 20 -0.48 -4.96 8.37
CA LEU A 20 0.49 -5.32 7.34
C LEU A 20 0.81 -4.12 6.45
N LEU A 21 -0.18 -3.29 6.13
CA LEU A 21 -0.01 -2.13 5.26
C LEU A 21 0.83 -1.07 5.98
N GLU A 22 0.49 -0.74 7.23
CA GLU A 22 1.28 0.16 8.08
C GLU A 22 2.73 -0.30 8.20
N LYS A 23 2.95 -1.59 8.48
CA LYS A 23 4.30 -2.15 8.58
C LYS A 23 5.07 -1.97 7.27
N LYS A 24 4.45 -2.26 6.12
CA LYS A 24 5.11 -2.14 4.81
C LYS A 24 5.42 -0.69 4.44
N LEU A 25 4.54 0.24 4.79
CA LEU A 25 4.76 1.67 4.60
C LEU A 25 5.92 2.18 5.48
N GLN A 26 5.97 1.78 6.75
CA GLN A 26 7.07 2.11 7.66
C GLN A 26 8.41 1.53 7.18
N GLU A 27 8.42 0.28 6.72
CA GLU A 27 9.62 -0.33 6.12
C GLU A 27 10.09 0.47 4.89
N SER A 28 9.16 0.89 4.03
CA SER A 28 9.49 1.69 2.85
C SER A 28 10.10 3.04 3.25
N GLN A 29 9.48 3.75 4.20
CA GLN A 29 10.00 5.02 4.74
C GLN A 29 11.38 4.89 5.36
N ARG A 30 11.66 3.79 6.07
CA ARG A 30 12.98 3.55 6.67
C ARG A 30 14.06 3.24 5.64
N ASN A 31 13.69 2.54 4.57
CA ASN A 31 14.65 2.10 3.55
C ASN A 31 15.01 3.21 2.56
N THR A 32 14.09 4.12 2.26
CA THR A 32 14.33 5.24 1.33
C THR A 32 13.79 6.58 1.87
N PRO A 33 14.26 7.06 3.03
CA PRO A 33 13.67 8.21 3.73
C PRO A 33 13.66 9.50 2.91
N GLU A 34 14.65 9.69 2.05
CA GLU A 34 14.76 10.87 1.18
C GLU A 34 13.65 10.97 0.13
N GLN A 35 12.97 9.85 -0.17
CA GLN A 35 11.87 9.78 -1.14
C GLN A 35 10.50 10.06 -0.50
N PHE A 36 10.41 10.13 0.83
CA PHE A 36 9.15 10.35 1.54
C PHE A 36 9.09 11.74 2.14
N SER A 37 8.00 12.44 1.83
CA SER A 37 7.78 13.83 2.22
C SER A 37 6.51 14.02 3.03
N LYS A 38 5.51 13.17 2.75
CA LYS A 38 4.22 13.17 3.43
C LYS A 38 4.17 12.03 4.43
N GLN A 39 3.49 12.24 5.55
CA GLN A 39 3.15 11.12 6.43
C GLN A 39 2.18 10.19 5.70
N MET A 40 2.26 8.88 5.98
CA MET A 40 1.38 7.90 5.38
C MET A 40 0.64 7.15 6.47
N TYR A 41 -0.66 7.04 6.32
CA TYR A 41 -1.53 6.32 7.23
C TYR A 41 -2.29 5.24 6.47
N ALA A 42 -2.50 4.09 7.10
CA ALA A 42 -3.44 3.09 6.62
C ALA A 42 -4.61 3.04 7.60
N LEU A 43 -5.82 3.15 7.09
CA LEU A 43 -7.02 2.96 7.89
C LEU A 43 -7.38 1.48 7.99
N ALA A 44 -8.23 1.16 8.97
CA ALA A 44 -8.87 -0.14 9.04
C ALA A 44 -9.62 -0.42 7.74
N SER A 45 -9.58 -1.68 7.31
CA SER A 45 -10.26 -2.09 6.09
C SER A 45 -11.77 -1.82 6.21
N ILE A 46 -12.39 -1.42 5.10
CA ILE A 46 -13.82 -1.18 5.01
C ILE A 46 -14.51 -2.42 4.46
N ASN A 47 -15.58 -2.85 5.12
CA ASN A 47 -16.49 -3.82 4.58
C ASN A 47 -17.57 -3.08 3.77
N GLY A 48 -17.52 -3.25 2.46
CA GLY A 48 -18.46 -2.67 1.50
C GLY A 48 -19.91 -3.11 1.71
N ASP A 49 -20.16 -4.20 2.42
CA ASP A 49 -21.52 -4.62 2.81
C ASP A 49 -22.11 -3.73 3.91
N VAL A 50 -21.27 -3.08 4.73
CA VAL A 50 -21.72 -2.31 5.90
C VAL A 50 -21.95 -0.86 5.49
N GLU A 51 -23.16 -0.35 5.64
CA GLU A 51 -23.48 1.05 5.31
C GLU A 51 -22.79 2.05 6.24
N GLY A 52 -22.26 3.14 5.66
CA GLY A 52 -21.68 4.26 6.41
C GLY A 52 -20.32 3.98 7.03
N GLN A 53 -19.74 2.79 6.81
CA GLN A 53 -18.44 2.45 7.40
C GLN A 53 -17.32 3.28 6.76
N LEU A 54 -17.36 3.51 5.44
CA LEU A 54 -16.41 4.38 4.76
C LEU A 54 -16.58 5.82 5.25
N LYS A 55 -17.81 6.35 5.25
CA LYS A 55 -18.12 7.68 5.76
C LYS A 55 -17.55 7.90 7.17
N SER A 56 -17.83 6.98 8.10
CA SER A 56 -17.33 7.07 9.48
C SER A 56 -15.80 7.02 9.56
N ALA A 57 -15.14 6.23 8.70
CA ALA A 57 -13.69 6.20 8.64
C ALA A 57 -13.10 7.53 8.12
N LEU A 58 -13.69 8.11 7.07
CA LEU A 58 -13.30 9.41 6.53
C LEU A 58 -13.51 10.54 7.55
N GLU A 59 -14.65 10.56 8.23
CA GLU A 59 -14.93 11.52 9.31
C GLU A 59 -13.89 11.37 10.43
N LYS A 60 -13.60 10.15 10.90
CA LYS A 60 -12.57 9.93 11.92
C LYS A 60 -11.19 10.41 11.45
N GLU A 61 -10.82 10.12 10.21
CA GLU A 61 -9.54 10.54 9.63
C GLU A 61 -9.34 12.06 9.70
N THR A 62 -10.36 12.84 9.32
CA THR A 62 -10.29 14.32 9.35
C THR A 62 -10.13 14.89 10.77
N HIS A 63 -10.54 14.14 11.80
CA HIS A 63 -10.41 14.54 13.20
C HIS A 63 -9.08 14.10 13.83
N HIS A 64 -8.55 12.92 13.46
CA HIS A 64 -7.38 12.32 14.12
C HIS A 64 -6.05 12.77 13.52
N HIS A 65 -5.98 12.98 12.21
CA HIS A 65 -4.74 13.34 11.53
C HIS A 65 -4.85 14.73 10.88
N LYS A 66 -3.72 15.43 10.83
CA LYS A 66 -3.62 16.83 10.42
C LYS A 66 -2.39 17.06 9.56
N GLY A 67 -2.43 18.11 8.75
CA GLY A 67 -1.35 18.47 7.82
C GLY A 67 -1.27 17.58 6.59
N GLU A 68 -0.18 17.77 5.84
CA GLU A 68 0.08 17.09 4.57
C GLU A 68 0.37 15.59 4.78
N ARG A 69 -0.44 14.74 4.13
CA ARG A 69 -0.42 13.29 4.36
C ARG A 69 -1.07 12.51 3.23
N ILE A 70 -0.75 11.22 3.14
CA ILE A 70 -1.42 10.25 2.29
C ILE A 70 -2.13 9.24 3.18
N VAL A 71 -3.36 8.90 2.83
CA VAL A 71 -4.21 7.95 3.55
C VAL A 71 -4.59 6.82 2.60
N LEU A 72 -4.37 5.58 3.04
CA LEU A 72 -4.70 4.37 2.31
C LEU A 72 -5.84 3.64 3.01
N ILE A 73 -6.85 3.24 2.25
CA ILE A 73 -8.05 2.57 2.76
C ILE A 73 -8.25 1.29 1.95
N PRO A 74 -7.98 0.11 2.53
CA PRO A 74 -8.41 -1.15 1.94
C PRO A 74 -9.94 -1.25 1.97
N TYR A 75 -10.55 -1.72 0.89
CA TYR A 75 -12.00 -1.78 0.73
C TYR A 75 -12.42 -3.14 0.16
N CYS A 76 -13.10 -3.94 0.97
CA CYS A 76 -13.61 -5.26 0.60
C CYS A 76 -15.05 -5.12 0.08
N LEU A 77 -15.29 -5.44 -1.18
CA LEU A 77 -16.59 -5.43 -1.83
C LEU A 77 -17.41 -6.69 -1.48
N GLU A 78 -18.71 -6.66 -1.80
CA GLU A 78 -19.72 -7.66 -1.39
C GLU A 78 -19.38 -9.11 -1.83
N ASN A 79 -18.61 -9.27 -2.90
CA ASN A 79 -18.16 -10.55 -3.45
C ASN A 79 -16.77 -11.00 -2.95
N SER A 80 -16.31 -10.46 -1.81
CA SER A 80 -14.95 -10.69 -1.26
C SER A 80 -13.81 -10.21 -2.17
N HIS A 81 -14.13 -9.42 -3.19
CA HIS A 81 -13.17 -8.70 -4.01
C HIS A 81 -12.59 -7.54 -3.23
N TRP A 82 -11.28 -7.35 -3.29
CA TRP A 82 -10.62 -6.22 -2.64
C TRP A 82 -10.30 -5.13 -3.65
N SER A 83 -10.55 -3.90 -3.23
CA SER A 83 -10.15 -2.66 -3.89
C SER A 83 -9.45 -1.76 -2.87
N GLY A 84 -8.82 -0.70 -3.34
CA GLY A 84 -8.13 0.27 -2.51
C GLY A 84 -8.57 1.69 -2.82
N ILE A 85 -8.50 2.55 -1.81
CA ILE A 85 -8.64 3.99 -1.99
C ILE A 85 -7.40 4.67 -1.45
N LEU A 86 -6.83 5.58 -2.23
CA LEU A 86 -5.78 6.50 -1.81
C LEU A 86 -6.36 7.91 -1.75
N ILE A 87 -6.07 8.63 -0.67
CA ILE A 87 -6.39 10.05 -0.51
C ILE A 87 -5.11 10.80 -0.22
N GLU A 88 -4.86 11.88 -0.95
CA GLU A 88 -3.76 12.78 -0.66
C GLU A 88 -4.29 14.10 -0.15
N PHE A 89 -3.83 14.50 1.04
CA PHE A 89 -4.18 15.76 1.69
C PHE A 89 -3.02 16.75 1.62
N GLN A 90 -3.36 18.00 1.36
CA GLN A 90 -2.45 19.14 1.44
C GLN A 90 -2.30 19.63 2.88
N ALA A 91 -1.35 20.54 3.11
CA ALA A 91 -1.09 21.12 4.42
C ALA A 91 -2.28 21.90 5.01
N ASN A 92 -3.16 22.45 4.15
CA ASN A 92 -4.41 23.13 4.55
C ASN A 92 -5.60 22.17 4.78
N GLU A 93 -5.35 20.85 4.77
CA GLU A 93 -6.36 19.79 4.90
C GLU A 93 -7.32 19.64 3.71
N GLU A 94 -7.10 20.36 2.61
CA GLU A 94 -7.81 20.10 1.37
C GLU A 94 -7.30 18.82 0.71
N ILE A 95 -8.19 18.12 0.02
CA ILE A 95 -7.85 16.91 -0.73
C ILE A 95 -7.24 17.34 -2.06
N GLN A 96 -5.99 16.95 -2.29
CA GLN A 96 -5.30 17.13 -3.56
C GLN A 96 -5.83 16.15 -4.61
N ARG A 97 -5.97 14.87 -4.26
CA ARG A 97 -6.52 13.84 -5.14
C ARG A 97 -7.10 12.67 -4.35
N VAL A 98 -8.03 11.97 -4.99
CA VAL A 98 -8.51 10.66 -4.55
C VAL A 98 -8.43 9.69 -5.71
N GLU A 99 -7.81 8.54 -5.44
CA GLU A 99 -7.64 7.47 -6.40
C GLU A 99 -8.35 6.21 -5.90
N TYR A 100 -9.25 5.67 -6.71
CA TYR A 100 -9.85 4.36 -6.54
C TYR A 100 -9.06 3.35 -7.37
N ILE A 101 -8.65 2.26 -6.72
CA ILE A 101 -7.73 1.26 -7.25
C ILE A 101 -8.46 -0.08 -7.21
N ASP A 102 -8.83 -0.57 -8.39
CA ASP A 102 -9.43 -1.90 -8.52
C ASP A 102 -8.40 -2.89 -9.07
N SER A 103 -8.16 -3.99 -8.35
CA SER A 103 -7.23 -5.03 -8.76
C SER A 103 -7.84 -6.08 -9.69
N MET A 104 -9.12 -6.00 -10.03
CA MET A 104 -9.81 -6.96 -10.90
C MET A 104 -9.97 -6.46 -12.33
N THR A 105 -9.73 -7.33 -13.30
CA THR A 105 -9.95 -7.03 -14.72
C THR A 105 -11.43 -6.88 -15.03
N GLY A 106 -11.77 -5.84 -15.80
CA GLY A 106 -13.15 -5.58 -16.24
C GLY A 106 -14.05 -4.87 -15.22
N PHE A 107 -13.52 -4.48 -14.06
CA PHE A 107 -14.24 -3.75 -13.01
C PHE A 107 -13.72 -2.31 -12.86
N ASP A 108 -13.68 -1.58 -13.97
CA ASP A 108 -13.27 -0.16 -14.02
C ASP A 108 -14.43 0.78 -13.68
N VAL A 109 -15.14 0.48 -12.59
CA VAL A 109 -16.30 1.27 -12.14
C VAL A 109 -16.18 1.48 -10.64
N ILE A 110 -16.18 2.74 -10.23
CA ILE A 110 -16.26 3.10 -8.82
C ILE A 110 -17.68 2.80 -8.34
N PRO A 111 -17.87 1.98 -7.28
CA PRO A 111 -19.18 1.70 -6.75
C PRO A 111 -19.93 2.98 -6.35
N GLU A 112 -21.21 3.09 -6.70
CA GLU A 112 -22.03 4.27 -6.36
C GLU A 112 -22.09 4.55 -4.86
N LYS A 113 -22.04 3.48 -4.04
CA LYS A 113 -21.95 3.61 -2.57
C LYS A 113 -20.68 4.35 -2.14
N VAL A 114 -19.53 4.05 -2.75
CA VAL A 114 -18.26 4.74 -2.47
C VAL A 114 -18.39 6.22 -2.87
N LYS A 115 -18.90 6.52 -4.07
CA LYS A 115 -19.11 7.90 -4.53
C LYS A 115 -20.00 8.70 -3.56
N LYS A 116 -21.12 8.10 -3.15
CA LYS A 116 -22.08 8.72 -2.23
C LYS A 116 -21.46 8.99 -0.84
N GLU A 117 -20.83 7.99 -0.23
CA GLU A 117 -20.24 8.13 1.10
C GLU A 117 -19.05 9.12 1.11
N PHE A 118 -18.31 9.23 0.01
CA PHE A 118 -17.31 10.29 -0.17
C PHE A 118 -17.93 11.66 -0.28
N ALA A 119 -18.94 11.85 -1.15
CA ALA A 119 -19.59 13.14 -1.36
C ALA A 119 -20.26 13.68 -0.09
N ASP A 120 -20.72 12.80 0.79
CA ASP A 120 -21.26 13.14 2.11
C ASP A 120 -20.23 13.82 3.04
N VAL A 121 -18.94 13.52 2.88
CA VAL A 121 -17.84 14.08 3.72
C VAL A 121 -17.06 15.16 2.96
N PHE A 122 -16.85 14.96 1.66
CA PHE A 122 -16.07 15.81 0.78
C PHE A 122 -16.86 16.09 -0.52
N PRO A 123 -17.83 17.04 -0.50
CA PRO A 123 -18.81 17.20 -1.58
C PRO A 123 -18.24 17.65 -2.93
N ASN A 124 -17.04 18.23 -2.95
CA ASN A 124 -16.42 18.77 -4.16
C ASN A 124 -15.27 17.89 -4.69
N VAL A 125 -15.09 16.69 -4.14
CA VAL A 125 -13.99 15.81 -4.51
C VAL A 125 -14.40 14.90 -5.67
N VAL A 126 -13.54 14.84 -6.68
CA VAL A 126 -13.63 13.88 -7.77
C VAL A 126 -12.76 12.68 -7.43
N ILE A 127 -13.34 11.48 -7.52
CA ILE A 127 -12.61 10.22 -7.37
C ILE A 127 -12.17 9.76 -8.75
N CYS A 128 -10.87 9.60 -8.93
CA CYS A 128 -10.27 9.10 -10.15
C CYS A 128 -10.05 7.59 -10.08
N ILE A 129 -10.23 6.87 -11.18
CA ILE A 129 -9.77 5.47 -11.26
C ILE A 129 -8.27 5.47 -11.60
N LYS A 130 -7.46 4.80 -10.78
CA LYS A 130 -6.03 4.57 -11.04
C LYS A 130 -5.83 3.16 -11.55
N ASP A 131 -5.37 3.06 -12.80
CA ASP A 131 -5.07 1.77 -13.44
C ASP A 131 -3.69 1.27 -13.01
N LEU A 132 -3.68 0.19 -12.23
CA LEU A 132 -2.49 -0.51 -11.76
C LEU A 132 -2.56 -1.98 -12.16
N GLN A 133 -1.76 -2.83 -11.52
CA GLN A 133 -1.76 -4.25 -11.85
C GLN A 133 -3.14 -4.87 -11.56
N LYS A 134 -3.68 -5.59 -12.53
CA LYS A 134 -4.97 -6.28 -12.44
C LYS A 134 -4.81 -7.79 -12.58
N GLU A 135 -5.79 -8.51 -12.05
CA GLU A 135 -5.92 -9.95 -12.21
C GLU A 135 -7.37 -10.38 -12.39
N SER A 136 -7.58 -11.65 -12.76
CA SER A 136 -8.91 -12.22 -12.93
C SER A 136 -9.34 -13.13 -11.76
N ASN A 137 -8.48 -13.37 -10.77
CA ASN A 137 -8.76 -14.26 -9.65
C ASN A 137 -9.12 -13.47 -8.38
N VAL A 138 -10.36 -13.58 -7.93
CA VAL A 138 -10.86 -12.93 -6.71
C VAL A 138 -10.08 -13.36 -5.47
N GLU A 139 -9.61 -14.61 -5.38
CA GLU A 139 -8.88 -15.12 -4.21
C GLU A 139 -7.53 -14.41 -3.99
N SER A 140 -6.96 -13.86 -5.06
CA SER A 140 -5.70 -13.13 -5.03
C SER A 140 -5.89 -11.62 -4.86
N SER A 141 -7.13 -11.10 -5.06
CA SER A 141 -7.43 -9.67 -5.13
C SER A 141 -6.96 -8.91 -3.88
N ALA A 142 -7.04 -9.52 -2.69
CA ALA A 142 -6.56 -8.93 -1.44
C ALA A 142 -5.06 -8.62 -1.49
N LYS A 143 -4.25 -9.61 -1.93
CA LYS A 143 -2.79 -9.47 -2.03
C LYS A 143 -2.42 -8.46 -3.11
N LEU A 144 -3.13 -8.46 -4.24
CA LEU A 144 -2.85 -7.54 -5.32
C LEU A 144 -3.24 -6.10 -4.97
N THR A 145 -4.42 -5.91 -4.37
CA THR A 145 -4.85 -4.62 -3.80
C THR A 145 -3.85 -4.09 -2.79
N PHE A 146 -3.33 -4.95 -1.90
CA PHE A 146 -2.29 -4.56 -0.95
C PHE A 146 -1.07 -3.97 -1.67
N ASN A 147 -0.56 -4.70 -2.68
CA ASN A 147 0.60 -4.25 -3.44
C ASN A 147 0.31 -2.96 -4.20
N ASN A 148 -0.86 -2.87 -4.83
CA ASN A 148 -1.27 -1.69 -5.59
C ASN A 148 -1.39 -0.44 -4.69
N LEU A 149 -1.93 -0.57 -3.47
CA LEU A 149 -1.99 0.54 -2.51
C LEU A 149 -0.60 1.02 -2.10
N VAL A 150 0.33 0.10 -1.81
CA VAL A 150 1.73 0.46 -1.50
C VAL A 150 2.39 1.16 -2.69
N THR A 151 2.16 0.64 -3.90
CA THR A 151 2.70 1.20 -5.14
C THR A 151 2.13 2.60 -5.41
N ALA A 152 0.82 2.80 -5.27
CA ALA A 152 0.17 4.10 -5.41
C ALA A 152 0.72 5.12 -4.40
N ALA A 153 0.88 4.71 -3.14
CA ALA A 153 1.47 5.57 -2.11
C ALA A 153 2.89 6.01 -2.44
N LYS A 154 3.72 5.10 -2.98
CA LYS A 154 5.08 5.44 -3.43
C LYS A 154 5.07 6.44 -4.58
N TYR A 155 4.16 6.28 -5.56
CA TYR A 155 4.04 7.27 -6.64
C TYR A 155 3.61 8.63 -6.12
N ALA A 156 2.64 8.66 -5.21
CA ALA A 156 2.17 9.91 -4.64
C ALA A 156 3.26 10.68 -3.87
N GLN A 157 4.24 9.96 -3.30
CA GLN A 157 5.39 10.58 -2.65
C GLN A 157 6.41 11.18 -3.62
N LEU A 158 6.59 10.55 -4.79
CA LEU A 158 7.58 10.93 -5.79
C LEU A 158 7.12 12.09 -6.67
N TYR A 159 5.84 12.13 -7.04
CA TYR A 159 5.28 13.17 -7.90
C TYR A 159 4.71 14.31 -7.05
N ARG A 160 5.57 15.24 -6.63
CA ARG A 160 5.16 16.48 -5.95
C ARG A 160 4.61 17.56 -6.90
N ASP A 161 4.98 17.55 -8.19
CA ASP A 161 4.91 18.76 -9.03
C ASP A 161 4.17 18.62 -10.39
N ASN A 162 3.56 17.48 -10.73
CA ASN A 162 2.98 17.25 -12.07
C ASN A 162 1.47 17.53 -12.22
N ASP A 163 0.81 18.15 -11.23
CA ASP A 163 -0.66 18.37 -11.24
C ASP A 163 -1.14 19.65 -11.95
N LEU A 164 -0.28 20.33 -12.73
CA LEU A 164 -0.69 21.50 -13.52
C LEU A 164 -1.59 21.13 -14.73
N VAL A 165 -1.76 19.84 -15.03
CA VAL A 165 -2.58 19.37 -16.16
C VAL A 165 -4.02 19.03 -15.75
N THR A 166 -4.28 18.79 -14.46
CA THR A 166 -5.58 18.27 -13.99
C THR A 166 -6.64 19.37 -13.84
N ASN A 167 -6.23 20.61 -13.56
CA ASN A 167 -7.15 21.75 -13.44
C ASN A 167 -7.73 22.25 -14.78
N GLN A 168 -7.12 21.92 -15.93
CA GLN A 168 -7.67 22.29 -17.24
C GLN A 168 -8.75 21.32 -17.75
N LEU A 169 -8.84 20.10 -17.19
CA LEU A 169 -9.92 19.16 -17.50
C LEU A 169 -11.16 19.37 -16.61
N GLN A 170 -11.01 20.04 -15.46
CA GLN A 170 -12.09 20.32 -14.52
C GLN A 170 -13.21 21.20 -15.12
N GLU A 171 -12.89 22.05 -16.10
CA GLU A 171 -13.90 22.91 -16.77
C GLU A 171 -14.73 22.17 -17.83
N GLU A 172 -14.28 21.03 -18.36
CA GLU A 172 -15.05 20.22 -19.32
C GLU A 172 -15.89 19.11 -18.65
N ILE A 173 -15.62 18.75 -17.39
CA ILE A 173 -16.24 17.62 -16.66
C ILE A 173 -17.62 17.95 -16.04
N ASN A 174 -18.06 19.21 -16.02
CA ASN A 174 -19.40 19.57 -15.52
C ASN A 174 -20.57 19.07 -16.39
N ASN A 175 -20.30 18.32 -17.47
CA ASN A 175 -21.33 17.69 -18.30
C ASN A 175 -21.02 16.19 -18.50
N ASN A 176 -21.72 15.34 -17.73
CA ASN A 176 -21.82 13.88 -17.78
C ASN A 176 -20.75 13.03 -17.08
N ASP A 177 -21.27 12.19 -16.16
CA ASP A 177 -20.68 11.03 -15.48
C ASP A 177 -19.33 11.25 -14.76
N ASN A 178 -19.41 11.40 -13.43
CA ASN A 178 -18.31 11.60 -12.47
C ASN A 178 -17.36 10.38 -12.37
N THR A 179 -16.78 9.92 -13.47
CA THR A 179 -15.75 8.87 -13.49
C THR A 179 -14.72 9.24 -14.53
N SER A 180 -13.61 9.82 -14.07
CA SER A 180 -12.45 10.09 -14.92
C SER A 180 -11.42 8.99 -14.71
N ILE A 181 -10.91 8.41 -15.80
CA ILE A 181 -9.75 7.53 -15.78
C ILE A 181 -8.52 8.42 -15.71
N CYS A 182 -7.80 8.40 -14.59
CA CYS A 182 -6.57 9.15 -14.45
C CYS A 182 -5.43 8.39 -15.17
N SER A 183 -5.39 8.49 -16.52
CA SER A 183 -4.34 7.88 -17.33
C SER A 183 -3.16 8.83 -17.52
N ALA A 184 -2.21 8.78 -16.58
CA ALA A 184 -0.81 9.11 -16.84
C ALA A 184 0.06 8.29 -15.87
N GLU A 185 1.25 7.88 -16.30
CA GLU A 185 2.35 7.23 -15.54
C GLU A 185 2.64 5.74 -15.81
N HIS A 186 2.28 5.16 -16.96
CA HIS A 186 2.56 3.74 -17.23
C HIS A 186 4.04 3.40 -17.56
N GLU A 187 4.91 4.36 -17.88
CA GLU A 187 6.28 4.06 -18.35
C GLU A 187 7.35 3.95 -17.24
N GLN A 188 7.14 4.50 -16.03
CA GLN A 188 8.13 4.40 -14.93
C GLN A 188 7.92 3.22 -13.98
N LEU A 189 6.72 2.62 -13.99
CA LEU A 189 6.33 1.42 -13.22
C LEU A 189 7.28 0.24 -13.40
N HIS A 190 7.62 -0.07 -14.65
CA HIS A 190 8.50 -1.20 -14.97
C HIS A 190 9.98 -0.96 -14.61
N SER A 191 10.39 0.29 -14.44
CA SER A 191 11.76 0.63 -14.01
C SER A 191 11.92 0.43 -12.49
N MET A 192 10.93 0.84 -11.71
CA MET A 192 10.99 0.78 -10.24
C MET A 192 10.84 -0.64 -9.70
N GLU A 193 9.90 -1.45 -10.23
CA GLU A 193 9.77 -2.86 -9.82
C GLU A 193 11.04 -3.68 -10.12
N LYS A 194 11.67 -3.44 -11.27
CA LYS A 194 12.96 -4.06 -11.59
C LYS A 194 14.04 -3.65 -10.59
N THR A 195 14.04 -2.40 -10.16
CA THR A 195 15.03 -1.89 -9.21
C THR A 195 14.83 -2.46 -7.81
N GLU A 196 13.58 -2.56 -7.32
CA GLU A 196 13.29 -3.18 -6.02
C GLU A 196 13.55 -4.69 -6.01
N ASN A 197 13.17 -5.42 -7.07
CA ASN A 197 13.48 -6.85 -7.19
C ASN A 197 14.99 -7.09 -7.26
N ASN A 198 15.73 -6.23 -7.95
CA ASN A 198 17.19 -6.28 -7.97
C ASN A 198 17.78 -5.96 -6.59
N MET A 199 17.28 -4.95 -5.88
CA MET A 199 17.79 -4.56 -4.56
C MET A 199 17.50 -5.64 -3.50
N MET A 200 16.32 -6.28 -3.54
CA MET A 200 15.96 -7.39 -2.68
C MET A 200 16.81 -8.64 -2.95
N THR A 201 17.07 -8.93 -4.23
CA THR A 201 17.98 -10.02 -4.63
C THR A 201 19.42 -9.73 -4.17
N THR A 202 19.87 -8.48 -4.30
CA THR A 202 21.23 -8.08 -3.92
C THR A 202 21.44 -8.14 -2.40
N ASN A 203 20.43 -7.75 -1.62
CA ASN A 203 20.45 -7.87 -0.16
C ASN A 203 20.42 -9.33 0.30
N SER A 204 19.64 -10.21 -0.37
CA SER A 204 19.65 -11.65 -0.10
C SER A 204 21.04 -12.27 -0.37
N ILE A 205 21.64 -11.95 -1.52
CA ILE A 205 22.99 -12.43 -1.88
C ILE A 205 24.05 -11.91 -0.89
N LEU A 206 23.90 -10.68 -0.40
CA LEU A 206 24.83 -10.11 0.57
C LEU A 206 24.74 -10.82 1.93
N GLU A 207 23.53 -11.14 2.40
CA GLU A 207 23.32 -11.88 3.65
C GLU A 207 23.83 -13.33 3.54
N ASP A 208 23.57 -14.01 2.43
CA ASP A 208 24.09 -15.37 2.19
C ASP A 208 25.64 -15.38 2.21
N ASN A 209 26.27 -14.38 1.60
CA ASN A 209 27.73 -14.24 1.61
C ASN A 209 28.30 -13.92 2.99
N LYS A 210 27.61 -13.11 3.81
CA LYS A 210 28.01 -12.88 5.21
C LYS A 210 27.94 -14.19 6.00
N GLN A 211 26.87 -14.97 5.81
CA GLN A 211 26.67 -16.23 6.52
C GLN A 211 27.71 -17.30 6.14
N LEU A 212 28.05 -17.40 4.85
CA LEU A 212 29.16 -18.21 4.35
C LEU A 212 30.50 -17.81 4.98
N LYS A 213 30.79 -16.51 5.09
CA LYS A 213 32.04 -16.01 5.69
C LYS A 213 32.12 -16.32 7.19
N VAL A 214 31.00 -16.24 7.90
CA VAL A 214 30.90 -16.66 9.32
C VAL A 214 31.17 -18.16 9.47
N GLN A 215 30.58 -19.01 8.63
CA GLN A 215 30.82 -20.46 8.65
C GLN A 215 32.29 -20.81 8.37
N GLN A 216 32.92 -20.14 7.40
CA GLN A 216 34.34 -20.36 7.10
C GLN A 216 35.25 -19.94 8.26
N LEU A 217 34.93 -18.84 8.95
CA LEU A 217 35.69 -18.41 10.13
C LEU A 217 35.53 -19.40 11.30
N GLN A 218 34.32 -19.93 11.52
CA GLN A 218 34.08 -20.97 12.52
C GLN A 218 34.88 -22.23 12.20
N GLN A 219 34.87 -22.71 10.95
CA GLN A 219 35.67 -23.87 10.53
C GLN A 219 37.17 -23.67 10.73
N LYS A 220 37.70 -22.47 10.43
CA LYS A 220 39.12 -22.13 10.65
C LYS A 220 39.49 -22.11 12.14
N LEU A 221 38.60 -21.61 13.01
CA LEU A 221 38.78 -21.65 14.46
C LEU A 221 38.81 -23.09 14.99
N THR A 222 37.91 -23.95 14.52
CA THR A 222 37.88 -25.37 14.91
C THR A 222 39.12 -26.12 14.40
N ALA A 223 39.58 -25.85 13.18
CA ALA A 223 40.79 -26.44 12.62
C ALA A 223 42.08 -25.94 13.29
N GLY A 224 42.10 -24.69 13.78
CA GLY A 224 43.22 -24.13 14.55
C GLY A 224 43.34 -24.72 15.96
N LEU A 225 42.21 -24.92 16.65
CA LEU A 225 42.17 -25.54 17.99
C LEU A 225 42.54 -27.03 17.97
N GLY A 226 42.35 -27.72 16.85
CA GLY A 226 42.78 -29.12 16.66
C GLY A 226 44.30 -29.30 16.51
N LYS A 227 45.06 -28.23 16.22
CA LYS A 227 46.52 -28.31 15.98
C LYS A 227 47.40 -27.94 17.18
N SER A 228 46.83 -27.44 18.28
CA SER A 228 47.57 -27.13 19.51
C SER A 228 47.52 -28.23 20.58
N ARG A 229 47.07 -29.44 20.24
CA ARG A 229 46.97 -30.57 21.19
C ARG A 229 47.79 -31.80 20.76
N THR A 230 49.01 -31.57 20.32
CA THR A 230 50.07 -32.58 20.32
C THR A 230 51.40 -31.86 20.52
N LEU A 231 51.86 -31.79 21.77
CA LEU A 231 53.27 -31.78 22.16
C LEU A 231 53.32 -31.92 23.69
N ASN A 232 54.19 -32.82 24.14
CA ASN A 232 54.54 -33.21 25.52
C ASN A 232 53.72 -34.37 26.14
N THR A 233 54.02 -35.58 25.67
CA THR A 233 54.32 -36.70 26.58
C THR A 233 55.76 -37.09 26.34
N ASP A 234 56.66 -36.71 27.26
CA ASP A 234 57.95 -37.35 27.52
C ASP A 234 58.36 -36.91 28.93
N GLU A 235 57.98 -37.74 29.91
CA GLU A 235 58.74 -38.09 31.13
C GLU A 235 58.14 -39.38 31.71
#